data_AF-A0A109MUZ3-F1
#
_entry.id   AF-A0A109MUZ3-F1
#
_cell.length_a   1.000
_cell.length_b   1.000
_cell.length_c   1.000
_cell.angle_alpha   90.00
_cell.angle_beta   90.00
_cell.angle_gamma   90.00
#
_symmetry.space_group_name_H-M   'P 1'
#
loop_
_entity.id
_entity.type
_entity.pdbx_description
1 polymer ?
#
loop_
_entity_poly.entity_id
_entity_poly.type
_entity_poly.pdbx_seq_one_letter_code
_entity_poly.pdbx_strand_id
1 'polypeptide(L)'
;MAIKNYPILLLTVMITSISLAFINYIQGYQHIIIYMNDYNESLPAEAILDRIFVNKAFNQIEHMEGNSVLHFISPYTFYAASIFWGSISFLMIKKAYHPFVFSRINLQREALRIIRGRYILPVTLFVFIYVSSIFTFVFVHGALEFEYPASIIRQFLFFGIASILISLGLSSILFYLYLKFQETMALLTVFILISVLFIMDLQLKTFSIVFISGDAYFVGGMIAGICLMILSHFLLRNLKYKIA
;
A
#
# COMPACT_ATOMS: atom_id res chain seq x y z
N MET A 1 21.83 -4.08 -11.46
CA MET A 1 22.85 -3.80 -10.42
C MET A 1 22.30 -4.35 -9.11
N ALA A 2 22.96 -5.35 -8.51
CA ALA A 2 22.47 -5.94 -7.27
C ALA A 2 22.78 -4.95 -6.13
N ILE A 3 21.78 -4.60 -5.33
CA ILE A 3 22.01 -3.99 -4.02
C ILE A 3 22.91 -4.99 -3.29
N LYS A 4 24.19 -4.63 -3.06
CA LYS A 4 25.22 -5.53 -2.53
C LYS A 4 24.79 -6.18 -1.20
N ASN A 5 23.87 -5.51 -0.51
CA ASN A 5 23.27 -5.92 0.75
C ASN A 5 21.76 -6.20 0.61
N TYR A 6 21.33 -6.90 -0.44
CA TYR A 6 19.92 -7.24 -0.65
C TYR A 6 19.24 -7.92 0.56
N PRO A 7 19.91 -8.82 1.31
CA PRO A 7 19.33 -9.36 2.55
C PRO A 7 19.08 -8.31 3.62
N ILE A 8 19.99 -7.33 3.76
CA ILE A 8 19.83 -6.21 4.71
C ILE A 8 18.64 -5.35 4.31
N LEU A 9 18.47 -5.07 3.01
CA LEU A 9 17.29 -4.36 2.51
C LEU A 9 15.99 -5.09 2.90
N LEU A 10 15.91 -6.40 2.69
CA LEU A 10 14.72 -7.17 3.06
C LEU A 10 14.47 -7.15 4.57
N LEU A 11 15.53 -7.22 5.39
CA LEU A 11 15.41 -7.05 6.84
C LEU A 11 14.86 -5.67 7.22
N THR A 12 15.34 -4.61 6.58
CA THR A 12 14.83 -3.25 6.81
C THR A 12 13.36 -3.12 6.38
N VAL A 13 12.96 -3.76 5.27
CA VAL A 13 11.56 -3.82 4.83
C VAL A 13 10.69 -4.49 5.90
N MET A 14 11.14 -5.62 6.46
CA MET A 14 10.40 -6.30 7.54
C MET A 14 10.29 -5.46 8.80
N ILE A 15 11.40 -4.87 9.26
CA ILE A 15 11.40 -4.03 10.47
C ILE A 15 10.48 -2.83 10.30
N THR A 16 10.59 -2.10 9.18
CA THR A 16 9.73 -0.93 8.94
C THR A 16 8.26 -1.30 8.79
N SER A 17 7.97 -2.46 8.19
CA SER A 17 6.63 -3.01 8.11
C SER A 17 6.04 -3.30 9.50
N ILE A 18 6.79 -3.97 10.37
CA ILE A 18 6.36 -4.29 11.74
C ILE A 18 6.17 -3.00 12.56
N SER A 19 7.11 -2.06 12.46
CA SER A 19 7.02 -0.78 13.18
C SER A 19 5.81 0.04 12.75
N LEU A 20 5.53 0.13 11.44
CA LEU A 20 4.35 0.85 10.95
C LEU A 20 3.05 0.14 11.37
N ALA A 21 3.02 -1.19 11.32
CA ALA A 21 1.89 -1.99 11.80
C ALA A 21 1.62 -1.75 13.29
N PHE A 22 2.68 -1.71 14.10
CA PHE A 22 2.58 -1.47 15.55
C PHE A 22 2.07 -0.06 15.88
N ILE A 23 2.59 0.98 15.19
CA ILE A 23 2.12 2.36 15.37
C ILE A 23 0.64 2.46 15.02
N ASN A 24 0.23 1.90 13.87
CA ASN A 24 -1.16 1.94 13.44
C ASN A 24 -2.08 1.12 14.35
N TYR A 25 -1.60 -0.02 14.87
CA TYR A 25 -2.30 -0.80 15.88
C TYR A 25 -2.53 -0.01 17.17
N ILE A 26 -1.50 0.62 17.74
CA ILE A 26 -1.65 1.44 18.96
C ILE A 26 -2.65 2.57 18.72
N GLN A 27 -2.54 3.28 17.60
CA GLN A 27 -3.44 4.37 17.27
C GLN A 27 -4.90 3.89 17.16
N GLY A 28 -5.13 2.76 16.48
CA GLY A 28 -6.46 2.15 16.37
C GLY A 28 -7.00 1.69 17.73
N TYR A 29 -6.20 0.95 18.49
CA TYR A 29 -6.57 0.40 19.79
C TYR A 29 -6.93 1.50 20.80
N GLN A 30 -6.08 2.52 20.94
CA GLN A 30 -6.32 3.62 21.88
C GLN A 30 -7.62 4.35 21.56
N HIS A 31 -7.91 4.59 20.28
CA HIS A 31 -9.14 5.24 19.87
C HIS A 31 -10.38 4.43 20.26
N ILE A 32 -10.37 3.13 20.02
CA ILE A 32 -11.50 2.25 20.36
C ILE A 32 -11.69 2.17 21.88
N ILE A 33 -10.63 2.05 22.65
CA ILE A 33 -10.72 2.00 24.12
C ILE A 33 -11.23 3.32 24.71
N ILE A 34 -10.77 4.47 24.21
CA ILE A 34 -11.28 5.78 24.66
C ILE A 34 -12.79 5.87 24.39
N TYR A 35 -13.22 5.51 23.18
CA TYR A 35 -14.65 5.52 22.83
C TYR A 35 -15.47 4.59 23.74
N MET A 36 -15.02 3.34 23.93
CA MET A 36 -15.70 2.37 24.81
C MET A 36 -15.85 2.90 26.24
N ASN A 37 -14.83 3.60 26.77
CA ASN A 37 -14.86 4.17 28.10
C ASN A 37 -15.77 5.41 28.20
N ASP A 38 -15.72 6.31 27.22
CA ASP A 38 -16.48 7.55 27.21
C ASP A 38 -17.99 7.31 27.05
N TYR A 39 -18.37 6.31 26.24
CA TYR A 39 -19.76 5.98 25.94
C TYR A 39 -20.29 4.74 26.67
N ASN A 40 -19.44 4.07 27.47
CA ASN A 40 -19.77 2.85 28.21
C ASN A 40 -20.34 1.73 27.31
N GLU A 41 -19.71 1.52 26.16
CA GLU A 41 -20.08 0.53 25.16
C GLU A 41 -19.06 -0.61 25.08
N SER A 42 -19.51 -1.80 24.69
CA SER A 42 -18.64 -2.93 24.38
C SER A 42 -18.53 -3.10 22.87
N LEU A 43 -17.31 -3.00 22.34
CA LEU A 43 -17.04 -3.19 20.91
C LEU A 43 -16.19 -4.44 20.68
N PRO A 44 -16.40 -5.16 19.57
CA PRO A 44 -15.60 -6.32 19.23
C PRO A 44 -14.25 -5.89 18.59
N ALA A 45 -13.31 -6.83 18.48
CA ALA A 45 -11.95 -6.56 17.97
C ALA A 45 -11.93 -6.00 16.53
N GLU A 46 -12.98 -6.29 15.75
CA GLU A 46 -13.26 -5.78 14.42
C GLU A 46 -13.23 -4.25 14.35
N ALA A 47 -13.68 -3.56 15.40
CA ALA A 47 -13.70 -2.10 15.45
C ALA A 47 -12.28 -1.49 15.31
N ILE A 48 -11.26 -2.20 15.81
CA ILE A 48 -9.85 -1.78 15.65
C ILE A 48 -9.44 -1.87 14.17
N LEU A 49 -9.87 -2.93 13.49
CA LEU A 49 -9.55 -3.15 12.08
C LEU A 49 -10.30 -2.15 11.18
N ASP A 50 -11.58 -1.88 11.49
CA ASP A 50 -12.39 -0.81 10.89
C ASP A 50 -11.70 0.54 10.99
N ARG A 51 -11.01 0.80 12.11
CA ARG A 51 -10.25 2.03 12.28
C ARG A 51 -8.95 2.05 11.46
N ILE A 52 -8.16 0.99 11.50
CA ILE A 52 -6.83 0.94 10.85
C ILE A 52 -6.95 0.95 9.33
N PHE A 53 -7.87 0.16 8.78
CA PHE A 53 -8.05 0.00 7.34
C PHE A 53 -9.17 0.86 6.77
N VAL A 54 -9.85 1.61 7.64
CA VAL A 54 -11.00 2.46 7.35
C VAL A 54 -12.17 1.66 6.78
N ASN A 55 -13.23 1.49 7.56
CA ASN A 55 -14.48 0.97 7.03
C ASN A 55 -15.13 2.00 6.10
N LYS A 56 -15.59 1.61 4.92
CA LYS A 56 -16.24 2.52 3.97
C LYS A 56 -17.55 3.13 4.50
N ALA A 57 -18.20 2.45 5.43
CA ALA A 57 -19.37 2.96 6.13
C ALA A 57 -19.02 3.81 7.36
N PHE A 58 -17.78 4.31 7.49
CA PHE A 58 -17.32 5.09 8.65
C PHE A 58 -18.20 6.30 9.01
N ASN A 59 -18.94 6.86 8.05
CA ASN A 59 -19.89 7.95 8.30
C ASN A 59 -21.18 7.50 9.00
N GLN A 60 -21.44 6.20 9.07
CA GLN A 60 -22.57 5.56 9.73
C GLN A 60 -22.16 4.81 11.00
N ILE A 61 -20.85 4.69 11.26
CA ILE A 61 -20.31 3.95 12.39
C ILE A 61 -19.92 4.95 13.49
N GLU A 62 -20.60 4.87 14.63
CA GLU A 62 -20.50 5.87 15.71
C GLU A 62 -19.09 5.97 16.29
N HIS A 63 -18.42 4.84 16.52
CA HIS A 63 -17.04 4.79 17.01
C HIS A 63 -15.97 5.23 16.00
N MET A 64 -16.36 5.58 14.77
CA MET A 64 -15.46 6.12 13.75
C MET A 64 -15.49 7.66 13.65
N GLU A 65 -16.19 8.36 14.56
CA GLU A 65 -16.16 9.84 14.73
C GLU A 65 -16.24 10.66 13.42
N GLY A 66 -17.22 10.33 12.56
CA GLY A 66 -17.78 11.24 11.54
C GLY A 66 -16.79 12.13 10.77
N ASN A 67 -16.37 11.71 9.58
CA ASN A 67 -15.73 12.55 8.56
C ASN A 67 -14.40 13.24 8.94
N SER A 68 -13.61 12.73 9.88
CA SER A 68 -12.24 13.22 10.05
C SER A 68 -11.31 12.71 8.94
N VAL A 69 -10.62 13.61 8.25
CA VAL A 69 -9.62 13.26 7.22
C VAL A 69 -8.45 12.46 7.82
N LEU A 70 -8.24 12.56 9.14
CA LEU A 70 -7.16 11.86 9.84
C LEU A 70 -7.32 10.34 9.81
N HIS A 71 -8.51 9.80 9.57
CA HIS A 71 -8.72 8.35 9.40
C HIS A 71 -7.91 7.78 8.24
N PHE A 72 -7.67 8.59 7.21
CA PHE A 72 -6.97 8.14 6.01
C PHE A 72 -5.46 8.07 6.19
N ILE A 73 -4.89 8.58 7.29
CA ILE A 73 -3.44 8.57 7.53
C ILE A 73 -2.90 7.14 7.55
N SER A 74 -3.60 6.22 8.22
CA SER A 74 -3.16 4.83 8.34
C SER A 74 -3.06 4.12 6.99
N PRO A 75 -4.15 4.04 6.17
CA PRO A 75 -4.04 3.43 4.85
C PRO A 75 -3.11 4.22 3.92
N TYR A 76 -3.06 5.55 4.03
CA TYR A 76 -2.19 6.37 3.18
C TYR A 76 -0.70 6.06 3.41
N THR A 77 -0.27 6.07 4.68
CA THR A 77 1.12 5.76 5.05
C THR A 77 1.51 4.34 4.69
N PHE A 78 0.59 3.38 4.81
CA PHE A 78 0.78 2.00 4.35
C PHE A 78 1.11 1.93 2.84
N TYR A 79 0.26 2.50 1.98
CA TYR A 79 0.49 2.49 0.53
C TYR A 79 1.74 3.27 0.15
N ALA A 80 1.95 4.45 0.73
CA ALA A 80 3.15 5.26 0.48
C ALA A 80 4.45 4.51 0.80
N ALA A 81 4.50 3.85 1.97
CA ALA A 81 5.66 3.05 2.39
C ALA A 81 5.88 1.83 1.49
N SER A 82 4.81 1.11 1.13
CA SER A 82 4.87 -0.04 0.22
C SER A 82 5.44 0.36 -1.15
N ILE A 83 4.95 1.47 -1.72
CA ILE A 83 5.40 1.97 -3.02
C ILE A 83 6.85 2.43 -2.97
N PHE A 84 7.26 3.10 -1.87
CA PHE A 84 8.63 3.51 -1.63
C PHE A 84 9.58 2.31 -1.63
N TRP A 85 9.25 1.25 -0.88
CA TRP A 85 10.06 0.04 -0.84
C TRP A 85 10.12 -0.70 -2.18
N GLY A 86 9.04 -0.71 -2.96
CA GLY A 86 9.07 -1.19 -4.34
C GLY A 86 9.99 -0.37 -5.24
N SER A 87 10.11 0.93 -4.97
CA SER A 87 10.84 1.87 -5.81
C SER A 87 12.30 2.07 -5.42
N ILE A 88 12.71 1.54 -4.27
CA ILE A 88 14.03 1.75 -3.67
C ILE A 88 15.19 1.44 -4.62
N SER A 89 15.04 0.41 -5.46
CA SER A 89 16.09 -0.05 -6.37
C SER A 89 16.52 1.01 -7.38
N PHE A 90 15.57 1.79 -7.90
CA PHE A 90 15.89 2.85 -8.86
C PHE A 90 16.03 4.21 -8.20
N LEU A 91 15.37 4.46 -7.06
CA LEU A 91 15.52 5.72 -6.31
C LEU A 91 16.93 5.88 -5.70
N MET A 92 17.60 4.78 -5.35
CA MET A 92 18.98 4.84 -4.84
C MET A 92 20.04 5.13 -5.92
N ILE A 93 19.68 5.08 -7.20
CA ILE A 93 20.63 5.25 -8.32
C ILE A 93 20.42 6.64 -8.90
N LYS A 94 21.51 7.41 -9.07
CA LYS A 94 21.43 8.72 -9.71
C LYS A 94 20.87 8.57 -11.13
N LYS A 95 19.86 9.37 -11.47
CA LYS A 95 19.20 9.38 -12.78
C LYS A 95 20.18 9.50 -13.96
N ALA A 96 21.27 10.23 -13.77
CA ALA A 96 22.36 10.38 -14.75
C ALA A 96 23.05 9.07 -15.17
N TYR A 97 22.87 7.99 -14.41
CA TYR A 97 23.40 6.67 -14.74
C TYR A 97 22.55 5.91 -15.78
N HIS A 98 21.28 6.27 -15.96
CA HIS A 98 20.39 5.54 -16.86
C HIS A 98 20.77 5.62 -18.35
N PRO A 99 21.20 6.78 -18.90
CA PRO A 99 21.71 6.85 -20.27
C PRO A 99 22.83 5.85 -20.57
N PHE A 100 23.73 5.63 -19.59
CA PHE A 100 24.82 4.66 -19.72
C PHE A 100 24.33 3.21 -19.80
N VAL A 101 23.21 2.88 -19.14
CA VAL A 101 22.59 1.56 -19.26
C VAL A 101 21.95 1.39 -20.64
N PHE A 102 21.26 2.43 -21.13
CA PHE A 102 20.66 2.42 -22.47
C PHE A 102 21.69 2.36 -23.60
N SER A 103 22.90 2.92 -23.43
CA SER A 103 23.94 2.86 -24.46
C SER A 103 24.64 1.50 -24.55
N ARG A 104 24.52 0.64 -23.52
CA ARG A 104 25.17 -0.67 -23.46
C ARG A 104 24.25 -1.85 -23.77
N ILE A 105 22.94 -1.62 -23.83
CA ILE A 105 21.93 -2.67 -23.98
C ILE A 105 21.11 -2.38 -25.23
N ASN A 106 21.11 -3.33 -26.16
CA ASN A 106 20.42 -3.18 -27.44
C ASN A 106 18.89 -3.18 -27.30
N LEU A 107 18.35 -3.85 -26.27
CA LEU A 107 16.91 -3.98 -26.05
C LEU A 107 16.43 -3.02 -24.95
N GLN A 108 15.57 -2.06 -25.31
CA GLN A 108 14.98 -1.09 -24.38
C GLN A 108 14.31 -1.78 -23.17
N ARG A 109 13.60 -2.89 -23.41
CA ARG A 109 12.91 -3.66 -22.36
C ARG A 109 13.87 -4.22 -21.31
N GLU A 110 15.05 -4.66 -21.75
CA GLU A 110 16.08 -5.19 -20.88
C GLU A 110 16.74 -4.07 -20.07
N ALA A 111 17.06 -2.94 -20.70
CA ALA A 111 17.55 -1.76 -20.01
C ALA A 111 16.59 -1.29 -18.91
N LEU A 112 15.29 -1.17 -19.23
CA LEU A 112 14.25 -0.81 -18.25
C LEU A 112 14.17 -1.82 -17.10
N ARG A 113 14.29 -3.13 -17.38
CA ARG A 113 14.28 -4.17 -16.34
C ARG A 113 15.48 -4.03 -15.40
N ILE A 114 16.66 -3.74 -15.95
CA ILE A 114 17.89 -3.58 -15.16
C ILE A 114 17.84 -2.33 -14.30
N ILE A 115 17.35 -1.21 -14.83
CA ILE A 115 17.23 0.05 -14.09
C ILE A 115 16.19 -0.10 -12.97
N ARG A 116 15.01 -0.64 -13.28
CA ARG A 116 13.93 -0.81 -12.30
C ARG A 116 14.33 -1.72 -11.14
N GLY A 117 15.15 -2.73 -11.41
CA GLY A 117 15.57 -3.70 -10.40
C GLY A 117 14.45 -4.59 -9.89
N ARG A 118 14.66 -5.17 -8.70
CA ARG A 118 13.75 -6.14 -8.07
C ARG A 118 12.75 -5.39 -7.16
N TYR A 119 11.62 -4.99 -7.73
CA TYR A 119 10.57 -4.28 -6.98
C TYR A 119 9.48 -5.19 -6.41
N ILE A 120 9.25 -6.37 -7.00
CA ILE A 120 8.14 -7.25 -6.60
C ILE A 120 8.32 -7.76 -5.17
N LEU A 121 9.49 -8.34 -4.87
CA LEU A 121 9.74 -8.95 -3.56
C LEU A 121 9.64 -7.95 -2.40
N PRO A 122 10.25 -6.75 -2.44
CA PRO A 122 10.07 -5.75 -1.38
C PRO A 122 8.62 -5.35 -1.13
N VAL A 123 7.82 -5.15 -2.20
CA VAL A 123 6.39 -4.79 -2.07
C VAL A 123 5.62 -5.94 -1.43
N THR A 124 5.75 -7.15 -1.96
CA THR A 124 5.03 -8.33 -1.45
C THR A 124 5.41 -8.61 0.00
N LEU A 125 6.69 -8.53 0.34
CA LEU A 125 7.17 -8.76 1.70
C LEU A 125 6.64 -7.68 2.66
N PHE A 126 6.70 -6.40 2.27
CA PHE A 126 6.16 -5.31 3.08
C PHE A 126 4.67 -5.51 3.37
N VAL A 127 3.85 -5.72 2.33
CA VAL A 127 2.39 -5.86 2.51
C VAL A 127 2.06 -7.08 3.36
N PHE A 128 2.68 -8.23 3.07
CA PHE A 128 2.41 -9.46 3.79
C PHE A 128 2.76 -9.36 5.27
N ILE A 129 3.96 -8.84 5.60
CA ILE A 129 4.39 -8.68 6.99
C ILE A 129 3.50 -7.65 7.69
N TYR A 130 3.15 -6.54 7.04
CA TYR A 130 2.31 -5.49 7.62
C TYR A 130 0.94 -6.03 8.04
N VAL A 131 0.24 -6.68 7.11
CA VAL A 131 -1.10 -7.24 7.36
C VAL A 131 -1.04 -8.34 8.43
N SER A 132 -0.04 -9.23 8.34
CA SER A 132 0.14 -10.31 9.32
C SER A 132 0.46 -9.77 10.73
N SER A 133 1.27 -8.70 10.82
CA SER A 133 1.61 -8.07 12.09
C SER A 133 0.40 -7.40 12.74
N ILE A 134 -0.43 -6.67 11.98
CA ILE A 134 -1.66 -6.10 12.54
C ILE A 134 -2.57 -7.20 13.07
N PHE A 135 -2.79 -8.25 12.29
CA PHE A 135 -3.62 -9.37 12.73
C PHE A 135 -3.05 -10.02 14.01
N THR A 136 -1.74 -10.24 14.06
CA THR A 136 -1.08 -10.79 15.26
C THR A 136 -1.24 -9.86 16.46
N PHE A 137 -1.10 -8.54 16.29
CA PHE A 137 -1.29 -7.59 17.40
C PHE A 137 -2.72 -7.59 17.91
N VAL A 138 -3.72 -7.53 17.01
CA VAL A 138 -5.14 -7.55 17.41
C VAL A 138 -5.49 -8.89 18.07
N PHE A 139 -5.01 -10.02 17.55
CA PHE A 139 -5.36 -11.34 18.08
C PHE A 139 -4.64 -11.71 19.39
N VAL A 140 -3.36 -11.33 19.53
CA VAL A 140 -2.54 -11.71 20.70
C VAL A 140 -2.60 -10.68 21.82
N HIS A 141 -2.72 -9.40 21.49
CA HIS A 141 -2.72 -8.31 22.48
C HIS A 141 -4.11 -7.68 22.70
N GLY A 142 -5.12 -8.08 21.91
CA GLY A 142 -6.48 -7.60 22.08
C GLY A 142 -7.12 -8.23 23.32
N ALA A 143 -7.61 -7.40 24.23
CA ALA A 143 -8.56 -7.81 25.26
C ALA A 143 -9.98 -8.04 24.71
N LEU A 144 -10.17 -7.82 23.41
CA LEU A 144 -11.45 -7.86 22.70
C LEU A 144 -11.56 -9.17 21.91
N GLU A 145 -12.74 -9.76 21.91
CA GLU A 145 -13.03 -10.97 21.15
C GLU A 145 -13.48 -10.62 19.72
N PHE A 146 -13.19 -11.51 18.78
CA PHE A 146 -13.73 -11.45 17.42
C PHE A 146 -15.10 -12.12 17.36
N GLU A 147 -16.10 -11.46 16.79
CA GLU A 147 -17.41 -12.07 16.56
C GLU A 147 -17.36 -13.08 15.40
N TYR A 148 -16.64 -12.75 14.32
CA TYR A 148 -16.60 -13.60 13.11
C TYR A 148 -15.17 -13.77 12.56
N PRO A 149 -14.32 -14.58 13.22
CA PRO A 149 -12.90 -14.70 12.86
C PRO A 149 -12.65 -15.21 11.44
N ALA A 150 -13.49 -16.14 10.94
CA ALA A 150 -13.29 -16.74 9.61
C ALA A 150 -13.55 -15.75 8.45
N SER A 151 -14.56 -14.88 8.56
CA SER A 151 -14.84 -13.87 7.54
C SER A 151 -13.75 -12.81 7.48
N ILE A 152 -13.19 -12.44 8.62
CA ILE A 152 -12.11 -11.46 8.76
C ILE A 152 -10.84 -11.99 8.11
N ILE A 153 -10.43 -13.22 8.45
CA ILE A 153 -9.23 -13.84 7.84
C ILE A 153 -9.35 -13.83 6.31
N ARG A 154 -10.52 -14.21 5.78
CA ARG A 154 -10.77 -14.18 4.33
C ARG A 154 -10.64 -12.76 3.76
N GLN A 155 -11.31 -11.79 4.38
CA GLN A 155 -11.28 -10.40 3.95
C GLN A 155 -9.85 -9.83 3.92
N PHE A 156 -9.04 -10.14 4.93
CA PHE A 156 -7.65 -9.68 5.03
C PHE A 156 -6.70 -10.36 4.04
N LEU A 157 -6.94 -11.64 3.72
CA LEU A 157 -6.19 -12.32 2.65
C LEU A 157 -6.42 -11.62 1.30
N PHE A 158 -7.69 -11.34 0.95
CA PHE A 158 -8.00 -10.65 -0.31
C PHE A 158 -7.55 -9.20 -0.31
N PHE A 159 -7.68 -8.48 0.81
CA PHE A 159 -7.10 -7.16 0.99
C PHE A 159 -5.60 -7.15 0.73
N GLY A 160 -4.86 -8.11 1.29
CA GLY A 160 -3.42 -8.25 1.08
C GLY A 160 -3.05 -8.45 -0.39
N ILE A 161 -3.78 -9.31 -1.11
CA ILE A 161 -3.59 -9.54 -2.54
C ILE A 161 -3.87 -8.26 -3.34
N ALA A 162 -5.00 -7.61 -3.10
CA ALA A 162 -5.37 -6.36 -3.77
C ALA A 162 -4.32 -5.27 -3.52
N SER A 163 -3.89 -5.12 -2.27
CA SER A 163 -2.85 -4.15 -1.86
C SER A 163 -1.52 -4.41 -2.56
N ILE A 164 -1.10 -5.67 -2.70
CA ILE A 164 0.10 -6.03 -3.47
C ILE A 164 -0.05 -5.57 -4.93
N LEU A 165 -1.18 -5.90 -5.59
CA LEU A 165 -1.40 -5.53 -6.99
C LEU A 165 -1.39 -4.01 -7.20
N ILE A 166 -2.10 -3.27 -6.35
CA ILE A 166 -2.15 -1.80 -6.38
C ILE A 166 -0.75 -1.22 -6.18
N SER A 167 -0.03 -1.64 -5.13
CA SER A 167 1.32 -1.15 -4.84
C SER A 167 2.31 -1.47 -5.97
N LEU A 168 2.26 -2.66 -6.57
CA LEU A 168 3.09 -3.01 -7.73
C LEU A 168 2.78 -2.14 -8.95
N GLY A 169 1.49 -1.89 -9.22
CA GLY A 169 1.04 -1.00 -10.28
C GLY A 169 1.55 0.42 -10.07
N LEU A 170 1.36 0.98 -8.88
CA LEU A 170 1.81 2.33 -8.52
C LEU A 170 3.34 2.46 -8.50
N SER A 171 4.10 1.48 -8.00
CA SER A 171 5.57 1.48 -8.10
C SER A 171 6.05 1.46 -9.56
N SER A 172 5.35 0.75 -10.44
CA SER A 172 5.66 0.72 -11.88
C SER A 172 5.34 2.06 -12.57
N ILE A 173 4.23 2.72 -12.17
CA ILE A 173 3.90 4.08 -12.62
C ILE A 173 4.94 5.09 -12.09
N LEU A 174 5.35 4.97 -10.82
CA LEU A 174 6.40 5.81 -10.24
C LEU A 174 7.69 5.67 -11.06
N PHE A 175 8.06 4.44 -11.44
CA PHE A 175 9.23 4.21 -12.29
C PHE A 175 9.12 4.93 -13.64
N TYR A 176 7.97 4.85 -14.31
CA TYR A 176 7.73 5.58 -15.57
C TYR A 176 7.87 7.11 -15.37
N LEU A 177 7.21 7.65 -14.35
CA LEU A 177 7.24 9.08 -14.05
C LEU A 177 8.64 9.54 -13.66
N TYR A 178 9.37 8.74 -12.90
CA TYR A 178 10.76 8.99 -12.50
C TYR A 178 11.68 9.11 -13.72
N LEU A 179 11.50 8.24 -14.73
CA LEU A 179 12.27 8.34 -15.97
C LEU A 179 11.92 9.60 -16.76
N LYS A 180 10.64 9.97 -16.84
CA LYS A 180 10.15 11.07 -17.70
C LYS A 180 10.30 12.47 -17.09
N PHE A 181 10.11 12.61 -15.78
CA PHE A 181 10.02 13.88 -15.07
C PHE A 181 11.11 14.03 -14.00
N GLN A 182 11.15 15.18 -13.33
CA GLN A 182 11.99 15.36 -12.14
C GLN A 182 11.48 14.49 -10.98
N GLU A 183 12.39 14.11 -10.08
CA GLU A 183 12.11 13.14 -9.01
C GLU A 183 10.98 13.61 -8.08
N THR A 184 10.99 14.89 -7.70
CA THR A 184 9.96 15.53 -6.87
C THR A 184 8.59 15.46 -7.53
N MET A 185 8.51 15.75 -8.83
CA MET A 185 7.26 15.69 -9.59
C MET A 185 6.74 14.26 -9.73
N ALA A 186 7.64 13.28 -9.89
CA ALA A 186 7.27 11.88 -9.95
C ALA A 186 6.65 11.40 -8.63
N LEU A 187 7.27 11.74 -7.49
CA LEU A 187 6.76 11.42 -6.15
C LEU A 187 5.42 12.10 -5.88
N LEU A 188 5.31 13.41 -6.16
CA LEU A 188 4.08 14.18 -5.97
C LEU A 188 2.91 13.58 -6.77
N THR A 189 3.16 13.21 -8.03
CA THR A 189 2.12 12.62 -8.89
C THR A 189 1.59 11.30 -8.29
N VAL A 190 2.46 10.48 -7.71
CA VAL A 190 2.05 9.20 -7.11
C VAL A 190 1.27 9.41 -5.82
N PHE A 191 1.63 10.41 -5.00
CA PHE A 191 0.83 10.80 -3.84
C PHE A 191 -0.59 11.26 -4.22
N ILE A 192 -0.71 12.02 -5.31
CA ILE A 192 -2.01 12.40 -5.87
C ILE A 192 -2.77 11.16 -6.33
N LEU A 193 -2.12 10.21 -7.01
CA LEU A 193 -2.77 8.97 -7.46
C LEU A 193 -3.30 8.11 -6.29
N ILE A 194 -2.57 8.02 -5.17
CA ILE A 194 -3.07 7.35 -3.95
C ILE A 194 -4.34 8.06 -3.45
N SER A 195 -4.32 9.39 -3.39
CA SER A 195 -5.47 10.18 -2.95
C SER A 195 -6.69 10.00 -3.87
N VAL A 196 -6.46 9.93 -5.19
CA VAL A 196 -7.52 9.65 -6.18
C VAL A 196 -8.11 8.26 -5.96
N LEU A 197 -7.29 7.24 -5.67
CA LEU A 197 -7.81 5.90 -5.35
C LEU A 197 -8.72 5.91 -4.13
N PHE A 198 -8.36 6.69 -3.10
CA PHE A 198 -9.17 6.81 -1.88
C PHE A 198 -10.51 7.47 -2.17
N ILE A 199 -10.50 8.57 -2.94
CA ILE A 199 -11.73 9.27 -3.37
C ILE A 199 -12.61 8.34 -4.21
N MET A 200 -12.02 7.63 -5.18
CA MET A 200 -12.75 6.67 -6.01
C MET A 200 -13.38 5.57 -5.17
N ASP A 201 -12.64 5.04 -4.18
CA ASP A 201 -13.15 4.00 -3.31
C ASP A 201 -14.37 4.49 -2.50
N LEU A 202 -14.29 5.69 -1.92
CA LEU A 202 -15.41 6.30 -1.18
C LEU A 202 -16.67 6.50 -2.04
N GLN A 203 -16.50 6.77 -3.35
CA GLN A 203 -17.62 6.96 -4.27
C GLN A 203 -18.29 5.64 -4.68
N LEU A 204 -17.56 4.54 -4.70
CA LEU A 204 -18.07 3.23 -5.11
C LEU A 204 -18.73 2.51 -3.93
N LYS A 205 -20.05 2.48 -3.85
CA LYS A 205 -20.73 1.90 -2.66
C LYS A 205 -20.60 0.37 -2.51
N THR A 206 -20.41 -0.36 -3.62
CA THR A 206 -20.54 -1.83 -3.65
C THR A 206 -19.22 -2.59 -3.65
N PHE A 207 -18.10 -1.95 -4.01
CA PHE A 207 -16.82 -2.63 -4.17
C PHE A 207 -15.76 -1.96 -3.32
N SER A 208 -14.90 -2.73 -2.67
CA SER A 208 -13.75 -2.19 -1.94
C SER A 208 -12.52 -2.15 -2.83
N ILE A 209 -11.85 -0.99 -2.90
CA ILE A 209 -10.56 -0.83 -3.60
C ILE A 209 -9.39 -0.84 -2.61
N VAL A 210 -9.46 0.03 -1.60
CA VAL A 210 -8.40 0.35 -0.64
C VAL A 210 -8.91 0.17 0.79
N PHE A 211 -10.15 0.56 1.06
CA PHE A 211 -10.81 0.55 2.36
C PHE A 211 -11.62 -0.72 2.55
N ILE A 212 -11.73 -1.16 3.80
CA ILE A 212 -12.51 -2.37 4.13
C ILE A 212 -14.01 -2.05 4.12
N SER A 213 -14.82 -3.00 3.66
CA SER A 213 -16.29 -2.89 3.67
C SER A 213 -16.92 -4.28 3.58
N GLY A 214 -18.22 -4.36 3.28
CA GLY A 214 -18.91 -5.65 3.07
C GLY A 214 -18.38 -6.49 1.89
N ASP A 215 -17.51 -5.95 1.02
CA ASP A 215 -16.84 -6.73 -0.03
C ASP A 215 -15.71 -7.61 0.55
N ALA A 216 -16.07 -8.80 0.99
CA ALA A 216 -15.15 -9.77 1.59
C ALA A 216 -14.06 -10.30 0.62
N TYR A 217 -14.20 -10.05 -0.70
CA TYR A 217 -13.30 -10.55 -1.72
C TYR A 217 -12.41 -9.45 -2.33
N PHE A 218 -12.62 -8.18 -1.98
CA PHE A 218 -11.85 -7.04 -2.52
C PHE A 218 -11.75 -7.05 -4.06
N VAL A 219 -12.87 -7.37 -4.72
CA VAL A 219 -12.90 -7.51 -6.18
C VAL A 219 -12.52 -6.18 -6.85
N GLY A 220 -13.03 -5.06 -6.32
CA GLY A 220 -12.69 -3.73 -6.81
C GLY A 220 -11.18 -3.44 -6.75
N GLY A 221 -10.54 -3.79 -5.64
CA GLY A 221 -9.11 -3.60 -5.42
C GLY A 221 -8.25 -4.45 -6.35
N MET A 222 -8.64 -5.71 -6.57
CA MET A 222 -7.96 -6.58 -7.53
C MET A 222 -8.06 -6.02 -8.96
N ILE A 223 -9.26 -5.60 -9.38
CA ILE A 223 -9.47 -5.01 -10.72
C ILE A 223 -8.63 -3.73 -10.87
N ALA A 224 -8.69 -2.83 -9.89
CA ALA A 224 -7.91 -1.59 -9.91
C ALA A 224 -6.40 -1.86 -9.99
N GLY A 225 -5.89 -2.80 -9.19
CA GLY A 225 -4.49 -3.21 -9.23
C GLY A 225 -4.07 -3.76 -10.60
N ILE A 226 -4.88 -4.63 -11.20
CA ILE A 226 -4.64 -5.17 -12.56
C ILE A 226 -4.66 -4.05 -13.59
N CYS A 227 -5.63 -3.13 -13.54
CA CYS A 227 -5.70 -1.98 -14.43
C CYS A 227 -4.46 -1.09 -14.32
N LEU A 228 -3.98 -0.81 -13.11
CA LEU A 228 -2.75 -0.04 -12.88
C LEU A 228 -1.52 -0.74 -13.46
N MET A 229 -1.41 -2.07 -13.30
CA MET A 229 -0.33 -2.85 -13.90
C MET A 229 -0.36 -2.77 -15.42
N ILE A 230 -1.52 -2.95 -16.04
CA ILE A 230 -1.72 -2.85 -17.50
C ILE A 230 -1.37 -1.44 -17.98
N LEU A 231 -1.87 -0.40 -17.32
CA LEU A 231 -1.58 1.00 -17.63
C LEU A 231 -0.07 1.26 -17.56
N SER A 232 0.59 0.82 -16.49
CA SER A 232 2.04 0.97 -16.33
C SER A 232 2.82 0.29 -17.46
N HIS A 233 2.34 -0.87 -17.93
CA HIS A 233 2.95 -1.60 -19.03
C HIS A 233 2.86 -0.81 -20.33
N PHE A 234 1.69 -0.25 -20.65
CA PHE A 234 1.51 0.60 -21.83
C PHE A 234 2.35 1.88 -21.76
N LEU A 235 2.41 2.54 -20.60
CA LEU A 235 3.22 3.73 -20.39
C LEU A 235 4.72 3.46 -20.61
N LEU A 236 5.24 2.36 -20.05
CA LEU A 236 6.64 1.97 -20.22
C LEU A 236 6.96 1.53 -21.65
N ARG A 237 6.03 0.86 -22.34
CA ARG A 237 6.20 0.46 -23.74
C ARG A 237 6.30 1.66 -24.68
N ASN A 238 5.55 2.72 -24.41
CA ASN A 238 5.52 3.94 -25.21
C ASN A 238 6.53 5.00 -24.73
N LEU A 239 7.43 4.66 -23.81
CA LEU A 239 8.42 5.59 -23.29
C LEU A 239 9.44 5.93 -24.38
N LYS A 240 9.38 7.16 -24.91
CA LYS A 240 10.46 7.76 -25.70
C LYS A 240 11.52 8.29 -24.73
N TYR A 241 12.53 7.48 -24.43
CA TYR A 241 13.64 7.93 -23.60
C TYR A 241 14.59 8.78 -24.45
N LYS A 242 14.60 10.10 -24.24
CA LYS A 242 15.61 10.98 -24.84
C LYS A 242 16.89 10.84 -24.01
N ILE A 243 17.96 10.40 -24.66
CA ILE A 243 19.31 10.56 -24.13
C ILE A 243 19.59 12.07 -24.21
N ALA A 244 19.63 12.74 -23.06
CA ALA A 244 20.02 14.13 -22.93
C ALA A 244 21.51 14.20 -22.58
#